data_AF-A0A8J3IFP4-F1
#
_entry.id   AF-A0A8J3IFP4-F1
#
_cell.length_a   1.000
_cell.length_b   1.000
_cell.length_c   1.000
_cell.angle_alpha   90.00
_cell.angle_beta   90.00
_cell.angle_gamma   90.00
#
_symmetry.space_group_name_H-M   'P 1'
#
loop_
_entity.id
_entity.type
_entity.pdbx_description
1 polymer ?
#
loop_
_entity_poly.entity_id
_entity_poly.type
_entity_poly.pdbx_seq_one_letter_code
_entity_poly.pdbx_strand_id
1 'polypeptide(L)'
;MTYQYAFHVEDVTCEKCDARIKDALIALPGIQAIDYVRTPENEARVHCVSTEALSSLQIEESIAQKSAGTTHQYRVRWDHA
;
A
#
# COMPACT_ATOMS: atom_id res chain seq x y z
N MET A 1 -1.48 -16.40 14.10
CA MET A 1 -0.31 -15.50 14.03
C MET A 1 -0.59 -14.51 12.91
N THR A 2 -0.41 -13.22 13.14
CA THR A 2 -0.67 -12.17 12.15
C THR A 2 0.62 -11.40 11.86
N TYR A 3 0.80 -11.00 10.61
CA TYR A 3 1.90 -10.19 10.12
C TYR A 3 1.43 -8.75 9.94
N GLN A 4 2.26 -7.79 10.32
CA GLN A 4 1.96 -6.37 10.19
C GLN A 4 3.00 -5.74 9.27
N TYR A 5 2.53 -4.96 8.31
CA TYR A 5 3.37 -4.27 7.33
C TYR A 5 3.10 -2.78 7.42
N ALA A 6 4.17 -2.01 7.56
CA ALA A 6 4.16 -0.56 7.70
C ALA A 6 5.03 0.05 6.61
N PHE A 7 4.43 0.86 5.74
CA PHE A 7 5.15 1.54 4.68
C PHE A 7 4.45 2.83 4.27
N HIS A 8 5.18 3.67 3.57
CA HIS A 8 4.73 4.93 3.03
C HIS A 8 4.61 4.81 1.52
N VAL A 9 3.62 5.47 0.93
CA VAL A 9 3.43 5.53 -0.52
C VAL A 9 3.51 6.99 -0.93
N GLU A 10 4.50 7.30 -1.75
CA GLU A 10 4.73 8.65 -2.29
C GLU A 10 3.91 8.85 -3.59
N ASP A 11 3.71 10.11 -3.98
CA ASP A 11 3.00 10.54 -5.20
C ASP A 11 1.47 10.26 -5.18
N VAL A 12 0.88 10.12 -3.98
CA VAL A 12 -0.55 9.83 -3.81
C VAL A 12 -1.33 11.12 -3.60
N THR A 13 -1.70 11.76 -4.70
CA THR A 13 -2.34 13.09 -4.69
C THR A 13 -3.85 13.06 -4.91
N CYS A 14 -4.41 12.01 -5.51
CA CYS A 14 -5.83 11.96 -5.91
C CYS A 14 -6.63 10.92 -5.11
N GLU A 15 -7.86 11.24 -4.68
CA GLU A 15 -8.76 10.32 -3.95
C GLU A 15 -8.95 8.96 -4.63
N LYS A 16 -8.84 8.94 -5.97
CA LYS A 16 -8.90 7.71 -6.78
C LYS A 16 -7.67 6.82 -6.56
N CYS A 17 -6.52 7.39 -6.24
CA CYS A 17 -5.31 6.66 -5.91
C CYS A 17 -5.45 5.94 -4.57
N ASP A 18 -6.06 6.58 -3.57
CA ASP A 18 -6.32 5.97 -2.25
C ASP A 18 -7.18 4.70 -2.41
N ALA A 19 -8.27 4.80 -3.19
CA ALA A 19 -9.14 3.65 -3.46
C ALA A 19 -8.39 2.51 -4.19
N ARG A 20 -7.55 2.83 -5.17
CA ARG A 20 -6.76 1.82 -5.90
C ARG A 20 -5.74 1.11 -5.03
N ILE A 21 -5.05 1.84 -4.15
CA ILE A 21 -4.06 1.25 -3.24
C ILE A 21 -4.76 0.33 -2.24
N LYS A 22 -5.88 0.78 -1.66
CA LYS A 22 -6.71 -0.06 -0.79
C LYS A 22 -7.18 -1.33 -1.50
N ASP A 23 -7.67 -1.20 -2.73
CA ASP A 23 -8.10 -2.33 -3.54
C ASP A 23 -6.94 -3.31 -3.84
N ALA A 24 -5.74 -2.80 -4.12
CA ALA A 24 -4.52 -3.60 -4.25
C ALA A 24 -4.25 -4.45 -3.02
N LEU A 25 -4.36 -3.83 -1.84
CA LEU A 25 -4.10 -4.48 -0.57
C LEU A 25 -5.19 -5.48 -0.23
N ILE A 26 -6.46 -5.15 -0.44
CA ILE A 26 -7.58 -6.09 -0.21
C ILE A 26 -7.47 -7.32 -1.12
N ALA A 27 -6.90 -7.16 -2.33
CA ALA A 27 -6.65 -8.28 -3.23
C ALA A 27 -5.53 -9.22 -2.77
N LEU A 28 -4.71 -8.81 -1.79
CA LEU A 28 -3.67 -9.69 -1.24
C LEU A 28 -4.27 -10.76 -0.33
N PRO A 29 -3.76 -11.99 -0.39
CA PRO A 29 -4.25 -13.09 0.42
C PRO A 29 -3.93 -12.86 1.90
N GLY A 30 -4.91 -13.13 2.76
CA GLY A 30 -4.77 -13.09 4.21
C GLY A 30 -4.99 -11.72 4.86
N ILE A 31 -5.27 -10.65 4.10
CA ILE A 31 -5.45 -9.31 4.68
C ILE A 31 -6.71 -9.25 5.56
N GLN A 32 -6.51 -8.83 6.81
CA GLN A 32 -7.55 -8.70 7.84
C GLN A 32 -7.90 -7.24 8.11
N ALA A 33 -6.89 -6.36 8.09
CA ALA A 33 -7.07 -4.94 8.39
C ALA A 33 -6.15 -4.11 7.51
N ILE A 34 -6.64 -2.97 7.05
CA ILE A 34 -5.88 -1.97 6.32
C ILE A 34 -6.19 -0.63 6.95
N ASP A 35 -5.17 -0.04 7.54
CA ASP A 35 -5.14 1.33 8.00
C ASP A 35 -4.40 2.15 6.95
N TYR A 36 -5.07 3.18 6.44
CA TYR A 36 -4.53 4.03 5.39
C TYR A 36 -4.78 5.47 5.81
N VAL A 37 -3.71 6.23 5.94
CA VAL A 37 -3.74 7.61 6.43
C VAL A 37 -2.97 8.47 5.43
N ARG A 38 -3.69 9.37 4.75
CA ARG A 38 -3.07 10.36 3.86
C ARG A 38 -2.40 11.46 4.69
N THR A 39 -1.17 11.79 4.36
CA THR A 39 -0.45 12.95 4.93
C THR A 39 -0.56 14.17 4.00
N PRO A 40 -0.42 15.39 4.54
CA PRO A 40 -0.50 16.62 3.74
C PRO A 40 0.65 16.79 2.74
N GLU A 41 1.70 15.98 2.83
CA GLU A 41 2.93 16.03 2.01
C GLU A 41 2.83 15.29 0.67
N ASN A 42 1.63 14.94 0.22
CA ASN A 42 1.38 14.08 -0.96
C ASN A 42 1.88 12.64 -0.79
N GLU A 43 1.89 12.19 0.46
CA GLU A 43 2.27 10.85 0.87
C GLU A 43 1.08 10.18 1.54
N ALA A 44 1.12 8.85 1.60
CA ALA A 44 0.14 8.06 2.33
C ALA A 44 0.84 7.02 3.18
N ARG A 45 0.53 7.01 4.48
CA ARG A 45 0.97 5.97 5.38
C ARG A 45 0.00 4.80 5.32
N VAL A 46 0.54 3.61 5.09
CA VAL A 46 -0.24 2.38 4.94
C VAL A 46 0.26 1.37 5.97
N HIS A 47 -0.68 0.89 6.76
CA HIS A 47 -0.49 -0.18 7.73
C HIS A 47 -1.47 -1.29 7.40
N CYS A 48 -0.99 -2.47 7.05
CA CYS A 48 -1.87 -3.61 6.83
C CYS A 48 -1.50 -4.80 7.72
N VAL A 49 -2.52 -5.56 8.10
CA VAL A 49 -2.41 -6.77 8.91
C VAL A 49 -2.86 -7.94 8.06
N SER A 50 -1.98 -8.92 7.88
CA SER A 50 -2.28 -10.17 7.17
C SER A 50 -2.17 -11.38 8.09
N THR A 51 -2.95 -12.42 7.86
CA THR A 51 -2.76 -13.74 8.47
C THR A 51 -1.71 -14.58 7.76
N GLU A 52 -1.30 -14.16 6.56
CA GLU A 52 -0.31 -14.85 5.73
C GLU A 52 0.97 -14.01 5.60
N ALA A 53 2.10 -14.70 5.42
CA ALA A 53 3.37 -14.04 5.22
C ALA A 53 3.45 -13.50 3.80
N LEU A 54 3.25 -12.20 3.65
CA LEU A 54 3.48 -11.44 2.42
C LEU A 54 4.93 -10.95 2.39
N SER A 55 5.58 -11.10 1.24
CA SER A 55 6.89 -10.47 1.01
C SER A 55 6.73 -9.00 0.63
N SER A 56 7.74 -8.17 0.94
CA SER A 56 7.73 -6.76 0.55
C SER A 56 7.55 -6.59 -0.96
N LEU A 57 8.25 -7.43 -1.74
CA LEU A 57 8.12 -7.48 -3.20
C LEU A 57 6.68 -7.71 -3.67
N GLN A 58 5.91 -8.63 -3.07
CA GLN A 58 4.52 -8.85 -3.46
C GLN A 58 3.61 -7.64 -3.21
N ILE A 59 3.84 -6.93 -2.11
CA ILE A 59 3.09 -5.72 -1.77
C ILE A 59 3.45 -4.60 -2.75
N GLU A 60 4.74 -4.41 -3.00
CA GLU A 60 5.27 -3.45 -3.98
C GLU A 60 4.74 -3.72 -5.37
N GLU A 61 4.80 -4.97 -5.85
CA GLU A 61 4.28 -5.38 -7.16
C GLU A 61 2.78 -5.16 -7.26
N SER A 62 2.01 -5.47 -6.21
CA SER A 62 0.56 -5.26 -6.22
C SER A 62 0.19 -3.79 -6.31
N ILE A 63 0.90 -2.92 -5.57
CA ILE A 63 0.69 -1.47 -5.61
C ILE A 63 1.17 -0.91 -6.96
N ALA A 64 2.35 -1.31 -7.42
CA ALA A 64 2.92 -0.89 -8.70
C ALA A 64 2.02 -1.30 -9.87
N GLN A 65 1.46 -2.50 -9.85
CA GLN A 65 0.53 -2.98 -10.88
C GLN A 65 -0.76 -2.16 -10.92
N LYS A 66 -1.25 -1.64 -9.79
CA LYS A 66 -2.39 -0.72 -9.76
C LYS A 66 -2.04 0.70 -10.19
N SER A 67 -0.76 1.08 -10.11
CA SER A 67 -0.22 2.33 -10.67
C SER A 67 0.04 2.23 -12.18
N ALA A 68 0.28 1.01 -12.69
CA ALA A 68 0.60 0.75 -14.09
C ALA A 68 -0.56 1.20 -15.00
N GLY A 69 -0.26 2.10 -15.92
CA GLY A 69 -1.26 2.72 -16.80
C GLY A 69 -1.94 3.97 -16.23
N THR A 70 -1.46 4.49 -15.09
CA THR A 70 -1.91 5.76 -14.53
C THR A 70 -0.82 6.83 -14.67
N THR A 71 -1.19 8.10 -14.48
CA THR A 71 -0.24 9.23 -14.53
C THR A 71 0.74 9.22 -13.34
N HIS A 72 0.38 8.55 -12.24
CA HIS A 72 1.16 8.52 -11.00
C HIS A 72 1.97 7.24 -10.90
N GLN A 73 3.21 7.37 -10.41
CA GLN A 73 4.06 6.23 -10.10
C GLN A 73 4.14 6.11 -8.58
N TYR A 74 3.26 5.28 -8.02
CA TYR A 74 3.27 5.01 -6.58
C TYR A 74 4.62 4.40 -6.20
N ARG A 75 5.38 5.12 -5.37
CA ARG A 75 6.65 4.62 -4.85
C ARG A 75 6.44 4.19 -3.42
N VAL A 76 6.65 2.91 -3.16
CA VAL A 76 6.57 2.34 -1.81
C VAL A 76 7.90 2.57 -1.12
N ARG A 77 7.85 3.23 0.03
CA ARG A 77 8.98 3.45 0.92
C ARG A 77 8.74 2.71 2.22
N TRP A 78 9.53 1.66 2.44
CA TRP A 78 9.47 0.89 3.68
C TRP A 78 10.11 1.65 4.82
N ASP A 79 9.41 1.70 5.96
CA ASP A 79 9.93 2.25 7.21
C ASP A 79 10.70 1.13 7.93
N HIS A 80 11.87 0.77 7.40
CA HIS A 80 12.79 -0.11 8.12
C HIS A 80 13.59 0.76 9.10
N ALA A 81 13.17 0.73 10.37
CA ALA A 81 13.96 1.23 11.49
C ALA A 81 15.16 0.32 11.77
#